data_AF-A0A813GIT2-F1
#
_entry.id   AF-A0A813GIT2-F1
#
_cell.length_a   1.000
_cell.length_b   1.000
_cell.length_c   1.000
_cell.angle_alpha   90.00
_cell.angle_beta   90.00
_cell.angle_gamma   90.00
#
_symmetry.space_group_name_H-M   'P 1'
#
loop_
_entity.id
_entity.type
_entity.pdbx_description
1 polymer ?
#
loop_
_entity_poly.entity_id
_entity_poly.type
_entity_poly.pdbx_seq_one_letter_code
_entity_poly.pdbx_strand_id
1 'polypeptide(L)'
;MMQFSNIVESLQMLLRCLRASLSTLFWSLCLLFIIQCIGAMLIMSAVKPYLQDVTADRDIRILVFRYYGTFSRTILTMFEVLFANWARSCRILVENVSEWFSLAFILYRCLIGFAVLNVVSAVFIQQTMKVAQQDRQFMIAQKEKSAASFVKRPLSLTYSK
;
A
#
# COMPACT_ATOMS: atom_id res chain seq x y z
N MET A 1 -12.04 -20.52 -29.72
CA MET A 1 -11.77 -19.09 -30.01
C MET A 1 -12.51 -18.14 -29.05
N MET A 2 -13.82 -18.28 -28.82
CA MET A 2 -14.59 -17.43 -27.88
C MET A 2 -14.07 -17.41 -26.42
N GLN A 3 -13.58 -18.53 -25.89
CA GLN A 3 -13.00 -18.58 -24.53
C GLN A 3 -11.75 -17.69 -24.37
N PHE A 4 -10.93 -17.59 -25.42
CA PHE A 4 -9.71 -16.79 -25.38
C PHE A 4 -10.02 -15.28 -25.37
N SER A 5 -11.07 -14.85 -26.09
CA SER A 5 -11.58 -13.46 -26.04
C SER A 5 -11.99 -13.07 -24.63
N ASN A 6 -12.77 -13.92 -23.95
CA ASN A 6 -13.27 -13.65 -22.60
C ASN A 6 -12.13 -13.52 -21.56
N ILE A 7 -11.05 -14.29 -21.71
CA ILE A 7 -9.88 -14.21 -20.84
C ILE A 7 -9.13 -12.88 -21.06
N VAL A 8 -8.92 -12.49 -22.32
CA VAL A 8 -8.25 -11.23 -22.67
C VAL A 8 -9.07 -10.03 -22.19
N GLU A 9 -10.40 -10.07 -22.35
CA GLU A 9 -11.31 -9.04 -21.84
C GLU A 9 -11.23 -8.92 -20.30
N SER A 10 -11.23 -10.05 -19.59
CA SER A 10 -11.10 -10.07 -18.13
C SER A 10 -9.75 -9.50 -17.67
N LEU A 11 -8.65 -9.85 -18.35
CA LEU A 11 -7.33 -9.31 -18.07
C LEU A 11 -7.26 -7.80 -18.33
N GLN A 12 -7.83 -7.33 -19.45
CA GLN A 12 -7.90 -5.90 -19.76
C GLN A 12 -8.67 -5.12 -18.70
N MET A 13 -9.78 -5.68 -18.20
CA MET A 13 -10.55 -5.09 -17.10
C MET A 13 -9.71 -4.96 -15.83
N LEU A 14 -8.97 -6.01 -15.44
CA LEU A 14 -8.07 -5.97 -14.29
C LEU A 14 -6.96 -4.93 -14.46
N LEU A 15 -6.34 -4.85 -15.64
CA LEU A 15 -5.30 -3.86 -15.93
C LEU A 15 -5.82 -2.42 -15.89
N ARG A 16 -7.05 -2.18 -16.36
CA ARG A 16 -7.72 -0.86 -16.25
C ARG A 16 -7.96 -0.49 -14.79
N CYS A 17 -8.47 -1.42 -13.99
CA CYS A 17 -8.68 -1.21 -12.55
C CYS A 17 -7.37 -0.91 -11.81
N LEU A 18 -6.32 -1.66 -12.13
CA LEU A 18 -4.98 -1.44 -11.58
C LEU A 18 -4.48 -0.04 -11.94
N ARG A 19 -4.49 0.32 -13.22
CA ARG A 19 -3.99 1.61 -13.72
C ARG A 19 -4.74 2.80 -13.12
N ALA A 20 -6.06 2.69 -13.00
CA ALA A 20 -6.88 3.72 -12.37
C ALA A 20 -6.53 3.90 -10.88
N SER A 21 -6.20 2.81 -10.19
CA SER A 21 -5.85 2.84 -8.77
C SER A 21 -4.40 3.26 -8.50
N LEU A 22 -3.50 3.20 -9.49
CA LEU A 22 -2.07 3.55 -9.35
C LEU A 22 -1.84 4.97 -8.83
N SER A 23 -2.61 5.96 -9.30
CA SER A 23 -2.43 7.34 -8.84
C SER A 23 -2.72 7.47 -7.34
N THR A 24 -3.82 6.88 -6.88
CA THR A 24 -4.20 6.91 -5.46
C THR A 24 -3.23 6.11 -4.60
N LEU A 25 -2.77 4.95 -5.11
CA LEU A 25 -1.77 4.12 -4.46
C LEU A 25 -0.42 4.84 -4.35
N PHE A 26 0.01 5.54 -5.40
CA PHE A 26 1.23 6.34 -5.39
C PHE A 26 1.20 7.42 -4.30
N TRP A 27 0.14 8.22 -4.25
CA TRP A 27 0.00 9.26 -3.21
C TRP A 27 -0.08 8.66 -1.80
N SER A 28 -0.74 7.51 -1.64
CA SER A 28 -0.80 6.78 -0.38
C SER A 28 0.58 6.29 0.07
N LEU A 29 1.38 5.75 -0.85
CA LEU A 29 2.75 5.32 -0.58
C LEU A 29 3.68 6.51 -0.29
N CYS A 30 3.51 7.65 -0.98
CA CYS A 30 4.25 8.88 -0.67
C CYS A 30 3.96 9.37 0.76
N LEU A 31 2.69 9.39 1.16
CA LEU A 31 2.31 9.76 2.53
C LEU A 31 2.91 8.78 3.55
N LEU A 32 2.82 7.46 3.27
CA LEU A 32 3.41 6.44 4.11
C LEU A 32 4.93 6.59 4.22
N PHE A 33 5.62 6.94 3.12
CA PHE A 33 7.06 7.17 3.10
C PHE A 33 7.45 8.40 3.94
N ILE A 34 6.67 9.47 3.91
CA ILE A 34 6.91 10.64 4.78
C ILE A 34 6.79 10.24 6.26
N ILE A 35 5.75 9.49 6.62
CA ILE A 35 5.56 8.97 7.99
C ILE A 35 6.73 8.07 8.39
N GLN A 36 7.22 7.21 7.48
CA GLN A 36 8.39 6.36 7.68
C GLN A 36 9.65 7.18 7.96
N CYS A 37 9.90 8.24 7.20
CA CYS A 37 11.03 9.15 7.42
C CYS A 37 10.97 9.79 8.81
N ILE A 38 9.79 10.26 9.23
CA ILE A 38 9.60 10.86 10.57
C ILE A 38 9.90 9.83 11.65
N GLY A 39 9.30 8.64 11.58
CA GLY A 39 9.54 7.56 12.55
C GLY A 39 11.02 7.15 12.61
N ALA A 40 11.68 7.07 11.46
CA ALA A 40 13.11 6.75 11.38
C ALA A 40 13.99 7.83 12.02
N MET A 41 13.71 9.11 11.78
CA MET A 41 14.44 10.21 12.40
C MET A 41 14.25 10.25 13.92
N LEU A 42 13.03 9.98 14.41
CA LEU A 42 12.74 9.95 15.85
C LEU A 42 13.53 8.84 16.55
N ILE A 43 13.49 7.61 16.04
CA ILE A 43 14.22 6.48 16.64
C ILE A 43 15.74 6.71 16.55
N MET A 44 16.26 7.14 15.39
CA MET A 44 17.68 7.43 15.23
C MET A 44 18.16 8.49 16.22
N SER A 45 17.38 9.57 16.39
CA SER A 45 17.68 10.63 17.37
C SER A 45 17.66 10.11 18.81
N ALA A 46 16.69 9.26 19.15
CA ALA A 46 16.56 8.68 20.49
C ALA A 46 17.68 7.67 20.84
N VAL A 47 18.21 6.96 19.84
CA VAL A 47 19.26 5.95 20.01
C VAL A 47 20.67 6.57 20.03
N LYS A 48 20.82 7.80 19.50
CA LYS A 48 22.12 8.49 19.40
C LYS A 48 22.90 8.57 20.72
N PRO A 49 22.29 8.91 21.89
CA PRO A 49 23.01 8.95 23.16
C PRO A 49 23.64 7.61 23.54
N TYR A 50 22.90 6.50 23.35
CA TYR A 50 23.40 5.15 23.60
C TYR A 50 24.57 4.78 22.67
N LEU A 51 24.49 5.18 21.40
CA LEU A 51 25.59 4.95 20.45
C LEU A 51 26.85 5.73 20.77
N GLN A 52 26.73 6.87 21.47
CA GLN A 52 27.86 7.72 21.87
C GLN A 52 28.45 7.34 23.23
N ASP A 53 27.73 6.53 24.03
CA ASP A 53 28.20 6.06 25.32
C ASP A 53 29.37 5.08 25.16
N VAL A 54 30.54 5.45 25.70
CA VAL A 54 31.76 4.66 25.63
C VAL A 54 31.78 3.53 26.65
N THR A 55 30.91 3.59 27.67
CA THR A 55 30.79 2.58 28.74
C THR A 55 29.86 1.43 28.36
N ALA A 56 28.95 1.66 27.41
CA ALA A 56 28.06 0.62 26.89
C ALA A 56 28.81 -0.42 26.05
N ASP A 57 28.31 -1.66 26.11
CA ASP A 57 28.90 -2.81 25.43
C ASP A 57 29.14 -2.54 23.94
N ARG A 58 30.37 -2.78 23.49
CA ARG A 58 30.81 -2.47 22.13
C ARG A 58 30.07 -3.28 21.09
N ASP A 59 29.84 -4.57 21.33
CA ASP A 59 29.23 -5.47 20.36
C ASP A 59 27.74 -5.13 20.20
N ILE A 60 27.09 -4.76 21.30
CA ILE A 60 25.71 -4.28 21.29
C ILE A 60 25.60 -2.93 20.58
N ARG A 61 26.52 -1.99 20.80
CA ARG A 61 26.55 -0.72 20.06
C ARG A 61 26.71 -0.92 18.56
N ILE A 62 27.54 -1.87 18.12
CA ILE A 62 27.69 -2.24 16.70
C ILE A 62 26.37 -2.80 16.16
N LEU A 63 25.70 -3.66 16.94
CA LEU A 63 24.41 -4.23 16.56
C LEU A 63 23.34 -3.13 16.43
N VAL A 64 23.21 -2.25 17.42
CA VAL A 64 22.29 -1.11 17.38
C VAL A 64 22.61 -0.18 16.20
N PHE A 65 23.89 0.10 15.93
CA PHE A 65 24.31 0.92 14.80
C PHE A 65 23.93 0.30 13.45
N ARG A 66 23.98 -1.04 13.33
CA ARG A 66 23.61 -1.75 12.10
C ARG A 66 22.17 -1.45 11.68
N TYR A 67 21.26 -1.33 12.64
CA TYR A 67 19.84 -1.05 12.44
C TYR A 67 19.52 0.46 12.44
N TYR A 68 20.08 1.21 13.40
CA TYR A 68 19.63 2.58 13.72
C TYR A 68 20.71 3.66 13.58
N GLY A 69 21.91 3.30 13.11
CA GLY A 69 23.08 4.17 13.13
C GLY A 69 23.11 5.27 12.06
N THR A 70 22.43 5.06 10.93
CA THR A 70 22.32 6.06 9.86
C THR A 70 20.89 6.15 9.36
N PHE A 71 20.53 7.29 8.77
CA PHE A 71 19.18 7.53 8.27
C PHE A 71 18.69 6.41 7.33
N SER A 72 19.49 6.02 6.33
CA SER A 72 19.11 4.97 5.39
C SER A 72 18.96 3.60 6.04
N ARG A 73 19.79 3.26 7.04
CA ARG A 73 19.67 2.02 7.81
C ARG A 73 18.39 2.02 8.65
N THR A 74 18.09 3.15 9.29
CA THR A 74 16.90 3.28 10.11
C THR A 74 15.63 3.25 9.26
N ILE A 75 15.61 3.89 8.09
CA ILE A 75 14.48 3.78 7.16
C ILE A 75 14.26 2.33 6.75
N LEU A 76 15.31 1.61 6.35
CA LEU A 76 15.19 0.20 5.98
C LEU A 76 14.65 -0.64 7.16
N THR A 77 15.16 -0.39 8.36
CA THR A 77 14.71 -1.06 9.58
C THR A 77 13.25 -0.75 9.89
N MET A 78 12.81 0.51 9.78
CA MET A 78 11.42 0.91 10.02
C MET A 78 10.47 0.39 8.93
N PHE A 79 10.97 0.22 7.70
CA PHE A 79 10.26 -0.47 6.63
C PHE A 79 10.07 -1.97 6.95
N GLU A 80 11.12 -2.66 7.42
CA GLU A 80 11.03 -4.05 7.90
C GLU A 80 10.08 -4.18 9.10
N VAL A 81 10.11 -3.22 10.03
CA VAL A 81 9.19 -3.16 11.17
C VAL A 81 7.74 -3.01 10.71
N LEU A 82 7.49 -2.31 9.60
CA LEU A 82 6.15 -2.13 9.06
C LEU A 82 5.64 -3.37 8.31
N PHE A 83 6.44 -3.93 7.39
CA PHE A 83 5.99 -4.94 6.43
C PHE A 83 6.42 -6.38 6.74
N ALA A 84 7.48 -6.56 7.53
CA ALA A 84 8.10 -7.85 7.76
C ALA A 84 8.15 -8.18 9.25
N ASN A 85 9.29 -8.69 9.73
CA ASN A 85 9.48 -9.04 11.13
C ASN A 85 9.99 -7.84 11.93
N TRP A 86 9.19 -7.41 12.90
CA TRP A 86 9.52 -6.32 13.82
C TRP A 86 10.23 -6.78 15.10
N ALA A 87 10.15 -8.07 15.44
CA ALA A 87 10.55 -8.57 16.75
C ALA A 87 12.04 -8.38 17.00
N ARG A 88 12.90 -8.71 16.04
CA ARG A 88 14.36 -8.57 16.18
C ARG A 88 14.77 -7.10 16.33
N SER A 89 14.29 -6.24 15.43
CA SER A 89 14.63 -4.81 15.42
C SER A 89 14.16 -4.12 16.71
N CYS A 90 12.97 -4.45 17.20
CA CYS A 90 12.44 -3.95 18.47
C CYS A 90 13.23 -4.46 19.68
N ARG A 91 13.44 -5.78 19.80
CA ARG A 91 14.10 -6.40 20.97
C ARG A 91 15.51 -5.89 21.18
N ILE A 92 16.25 -5.61 20.11
CA ILE A 92 17.59 -5.03 20.22
C ILE A 92 17.58 -3.72 21.01
N LEU A 93 16.59 -2.84 20.79
CA LEU A 93 16.48 -1.58 21.53
C LEU A 93 15.85 -1.76 22.92
N VAL A 94 14.84 -2.62 23.03
CA VAL A 94 14.13 -2.86 24.30
C VAL A 94 15.02 -3.52 25.34
N GLU A 95 15.75 -4.56 24.94
CA GLU A 95 16.54 -5.39 25.85
C GLU A 95 17.88 -4.72 26.20
N ASN A 96 18.41 -3.83 25.35
CA ASN A 96 19.77 -3.29 25.52
C ASN A 96 19.86 -1.78 25.73
N VAL A 97 18.83 -1.00 25.36
CA VAL A 97 18.86 0.47 25.45
C VAL A 97 17.85 0.98 26.47
N SER A 98 16.57 0.68 26.26
CA SER A 98 15.52 1.06 27.20
C SER A 98 14.21 0.34 26.90
N GLU A 99 13.53 -0.10 27.95
CA GLU A 99 12.20 -0.72 27.83
C GLU A 99 11.16 0.23 27.22
N TRP A 100 11.33 1.55 27.35
CA TRP A 100 10.45 2.56 26.76
C TRP A 100 10.32 2.46 25.23
N PHE A 101 11.32 1.89 24.54
CA PHE A 101 11.21 1.63 23.10
C PHE A 101 10.08 0.65 22.76
N SER A 102 9.70 -0.23 23.68
CA SER A 102 8.59 -1.17 23.48
C SER A 102 7.29 -0.44 23.18
N LEU A 103 6.97 0.58 23.98
CA LEU A 103 5.79 1.42 23.81
C LEU A 103 5.84 2.17 22.47
N ALA A 104 6.99 2.72 22.10
CA ALA A 104 7.16 3.41 20.83
C ALA A 104 6.91 2.49 19.62
N PHE A 105 7.46 1.27 19.61
CA PHE A 105 7.24 0.30 18.53
C PHE A 105 5.80 -0.21 18.48
N ILE A 106 5.17 -0.45 19.63
CA ILE A 106 3.76 -0.88 19.70
C ILE A 106 2.86 0.21 19.14
N LEU A 107 3.01 1.47 19.60
CA LEU A 107 2.23 2.60 19.10
C LEU A 107 2.45 2.80 17.60
N TYR A 108 3.69 2.74 17.13
CA TYR A 108 4.00 2.83 15.71
C TYR A 108 3.30 1.74 14.90
N ARG A 109 3.30 0.48 15.37
CA ARG A 109 2.61 -0.62 14.69
C ARG A 109 1.09 -0.49 14.72
N CYS A 110 0.50 -0.05 15.83
CA CYS A 110 -0.95 0.16 15.92
C CYS A 110 -1.42 1.31 15.02
N LEU A 111 -0.71 2.43 15.03
CA LEU A 111 -1.11 3.60 14.24
C LEU A 111 -0.77 3.42 12.76
N ILE A 112 0.48 3.07 12.44
CA ILE A 112 0.94 3.05 11.05
C ILE A 112 0.71 1.66 10.43
N GLY A 113 1.14 0.61 11.12
CA GLY A 113 1.02 -0.77 10.63
C GLY A 113 -0.41 -1.28 10.54
N PHE A 114 -1.28 -0.91 11.47
CA PHE A 114 -2.67 -1.32 11.44
C PHE A 114 -3.57 -0.23 10.84
N ALA A 115 -3.65 0.97 11.44
CA ALA A 115 -4.63 1.96 10.97
C ALA A 115 -4.31 2.52 9.57
N VAL A 116 -3.10 3.03 9.34
CA VAL A 116 -2.76 3.64 8.03
C VAL A 116 -2.78 2.61 6.90
N LEU A 117 -2.16 1.42 7.08
CA LEU A 117 -2.19 0.39 6.02
C LEU A 117 -3.61 -0.09 5.69
N ASN A 118 -4.50 -0.21 6.70
CA ASN A 118 -5.89 -0.56 6.46
C ASN A 118 -6.64 0.53 5.69
N VAL A 119 -6.40 1.81 5.99
CA VAL A 119 -6.98 2.93 5.24
C VAL A 119 -6.51 2.92 3.78
N VAL A 120 -5.20 2.74 3.53
CA VAL A 120 -4.66 2.65 2.17
C VAL A 120 -5.30 1.48 1.39
N SER A 121 -5.44 0.33 2.04
CA SER A 121 -6.08 -0.86 1.45
C SER A 121 -7.56 -0.60 1.14
N ALA A 122 -8.30 0.03 2.05
CA ALA A 122 -9.70 0.37 1.86
C ALA A 122 -9.91 1.35 0.69
N VAL A 123 -9.06 2.38 0.58
CA VAL A 123 -9.11 3.33 -0.53
C VAL A 123 -8.78 2.64 -1.86
N PHE A 124 -7.80 1.72 -1.89
CA PHE A 124 -7.48 0.95 -3.09
C PHE A 124 -8.65 0.06 -3.55
N ILE A 125 -9.32 -0.62 -2.60
CA ILE A 125 -10.52 -1.41 -2.88
C ILE A 125 -11.64 -0.51 -3.41
N GLN A 126 -11.87 0.65 -2.80
CA GLN A 126 -12.90 1.59 -3.24
C GLN A 126 -12.67 2.08 -4.68
N GLN A 127 -11.43 2.39 -5.05
CA GLN A 127 -11.08 2.78 -6.42
C GLN A 127 -11.31 1.63 -7.42
N THR A 128 -10.90 0.41 -7.04
CA THR A 128 -11.13 -0.79 -7.85
C THR A 128 -12.62 -1.03 -8.09
N MET A 129 -13.43 -0.94 -7.04
CA MET A 129 -14.89 -1.11 -7.13
C MET A 129 -15.53 -0.04 -8.02
N LYS A 130 -15.09 1.23 -7.91
CA LYS A 130 -15.60 2.32 -8.73
C LYS A 130 -15.36 2.08 -10.21
N VAL A 131 -14.15 1.62 -10.58
CA VAL A 131 -13.81 1.32 -11.98
C VAL A 131 -14.61 0.11 -12.50
N ALA A 132 -14.74 -0.94 -11.68
CA ALA A 132 -15.53 -2.11 -12.05
C ALA A 132 -17.03 -1.79 -12.23
N GLN A 133 -17.58 -0.88 -11.42
CA GLN A 133 -18.96 -0.41 -11.57
C GLN A 133 -19.15 0.41 -12.84
N GLN A 134 -18.21 1.31 -13.16
CA GLN A 134 -18.24 2.10 -14.39
C GLN A 134 -18.18 1.21 -15.64
N ASP A 135 -17.32 0.20 -15.65
CA ASP A 135 -17.20 -0.75 -16.76
C ASP A 135 -18.50 -1.56 -16.94
N ARG A 136 -19.11 -2.02 -15.84
CA ARG A 136 -20.42 -2.71 -15.88
C ARG A 136 -21.54 -1.83 -16.43
N GLN A 137 -21.62 -0.57 -15.99
CA GLN A 137 -22.62 0.39 -16.50
C GLN A 137 -22.43 0.66 -17.99
N PHE A 138 -21.18 0.81 -18.44
CA PHE A 138 -20.86 0.99 -19.85
C PHE A 138 -21.32 -0.21 -20.70
N MET A 139 -21.07 -1.44 -20.23
CA MET A 139 -21.48 -2.66 -20.92
C MET A 139 -23.02 -2.81 -21.01
N ILE A 140 -23.75 -2.44 -19.96
CA ILE A 140 -25.23 -2.46 -19.96
C ILE A 140 -25.76 -1.45 -20.99
N ALA A 141 -25.28 -0.20 -20.97
CA ALA A 141 -25.69 0.83 -21.92
C ALA A 141 -25.38 0.46 -23.38
N GLN A 142 -24.27 -0.24 -23.63
CA GLN A 142 -23.93 -0.72 -24.97
C GLN A 142 -24.88 -1.82 -25.46
N LYS A 143 -25.30 -2.74 -24.58
CA LYS A 143 -26.31 -3.76 -24.89
C LYS A 143 -27.66 -3.14 -25.21
N GLU A 144 -28.11 -2.16 -24.44
CA GLU A 144 -29.37 -1.45 -24.69
C GLU A 144 -29.36 -0.72 -26.05
N LYS A 145 -28.28 0.02 -26.36
CA LYS A 145 -28.13 0.68 -27.67
C LYS A 145 -28.13 -0.30 -28.83
N SER A 146 -27.45 -1.44 -28.67
CA SER A 146 -27.42 -2.49 -29.69
C SER A 146 -28.81 -3.06 -29.90
N ALA A 147 -29.51 -3.43 -28.82
CA ALA A 147 -30.88 -3.95 -28.88
C ALA A 147 -31.86 -2.96 -29.54
N ALA A 148 -31.79 -1.67 -29.20
CA ALA A 148 -32.61 -0.63 -29.82
C ALA A 148 -32.33 -0.47 -31.33
N SER A 149 -31.07 -0.65 -31.76
CA SER A 149 -30.70 -0.60 -33.18
C SER A 149 -31.27 -1.79 -33.98
N PHE A 150 -31.35 -2.98 -33.36
CA PHE A 150 -31.98 -4.16 -33.95
C PHE A 150 -33.49 -4.04 -34.07
N VAL A 151 -34.17 -3.28 -33.19
CA VAL A 151 -35.62 -3.04 -33.28
C VAL A 151 -35.96 -1.99 -34.34
N LYS A 152 -35.10 -0.99 -34.58
CA LYS A 152 -35.34 0.05 -35.60
C LYS A 152 -35.15 -0.44 -37.04
N ARG A 153 -34.22 -1.37 -37.29
CA ARG A 153 -33.96 -1.96 -38.62
C ARG A 153 -35.16 -2.70 -39.27
N PRO A 154 -35.93 -3.56 -38.57
CA PRO A 154 -37.07 -4.26 -39.16
C PRO A 154 -38.24 -3.32 -39.49
N LEU A 155 -38.43 -2.24 -38.73
CA LEU A 155 -39.48 -1.24 -38.99
C LEU A 155 -39.20 -0.41 -40.25
N SER A 156 -37.92 -0.10 -40.55
CA SER A 156 -37.56 0.58 -41.80
C SER A 156 -37.69 -0.30 -43.05
N LEU A 157 -37.66 -1.62 -42.91
CA LEU A 157 -37.81 -2.56 -44.04
C LEU A 157 -39.27 -2.91 -44.33
N THR A 158 -40.19 -2.67 -43.40
CA THR A 158 -41.64 -2.91 -43.58
C THR A 158 -42.37 -1.72 -44.19
N TYR A 159 -41.78 -0.51 -44.19
CA TYR A 159 -42.36 0.71 -44.77
C TYR A 159 -41.87 1.03 -46.20
N SER A 160 -41.10 0.13 -46.84
CA SER A 160 -40.54 0.31 -48.20
C SER A 160 -41.27 -0.51 -49.28
N LYS A 161 -42.54 -0.86 -49.07
CA LYS A 161 -43.43 -1.42 -50.10
C LYS A 161 -44.70 -0.59 -50.15
#